data_AF-R7EVK2-F1
#
_entry.id   AF-R7EVK2-F1
#
_cell.length_a   1.000
_cell.length_b   1.000
_cell.length_c   1.000
_cell.angle_alpha   90.00
_cell.angle_beta   90.00
_cell.angle_gamma   90.00
#
_symmetry.space_group_name_H-M   'P 1'
#
loop_
_entity.id
_entity.type
_entity.pdbx_description
1 polymer ?
#
loop_
_entity_poly.entity_id
_entity_poly.type
_entity_poly.pdbx_seq_one_letter_code
_entity_poly.pdbx_strand_id
1 'polypeptide(L)'
;MAKRVYSLVLSDEVVAAADRLAGRLGTNRSGLINHILAEYFSCGTHESAVRDIFSAVEELLGAREVFRVSGADSRLCLRSALDYKYNPTVHYTVELTAGGGEFRAYLRTQNTLLLLYMNAFFRLWTSLDGAGSRCGEDGSFSRRFARITAKDDPQKTAERISEYVGAFDSAMKAYFASLDDAATAEAEVRRIHGSLKTGD
;
A
#
# COMPACT_ATOMS: atom_id res chain seq x y z
N MET A 1 6.19 -18.93 1.84
CA MET A 1 6.70 -20.33 1.94
C MET A 1 7.14 -20.80 0.57
N ALA A 2 8.17 -21.64 0.48
CA ALA A 2 8.53 -22.28 -0.78
C ALA A 2 7.39 -23.22 -1.21
N LYS A 3 6.85 -23.04 -2.42
CA LYS A 3 5.83 -23.94 -2.98
C LYS A 3 6.52 -25.24 -3.38
N ARG A 4 5.99 -26.37 -2.90
CA ARG A 4 6.44 -27.72 -3.27
C ARG A 4 5.29 -28.48 -3.91
N VAL A 5 5.63 -29.40 -4.80
CA VAL A 5 4.64 -30.23 -5.49
C VAL A 5 4.31 -31.43 -4.60
N TYR A 6 3.02 -31.62 -4.34
CA TYR A 6 2.46 -32.76 -3.62
C TYR A 6 1.33 -33.35 -4.46
N SER A 7 1.21 -34.68 -4.46
CA SER A 7 0.11 -35.37 -5.13
C SER A 7 -1.07 -35.55 -4.18
N LEU A 8 -2.27 -35.21 -4.66
CA LEU A 8 -3.55 -35.39 -3.96
C LEU A 8 -4.45 -36.26 -4.84
N VAL A 9 -5.19 -37.18 -4.22
CA VAL A 9 -6.21 -37.97 -4.92
C VAL A 9 -7.57 -37.32 -4.66
N LEU A 10 -8.24 -36.89 -5.72
CA LEU A 10 -9.55 -36.23 -5.71
C LEU A 10 -10.44 -36.89 -6.76
N SER A 11 -11.77 -36.81 -6.61
CA SER A 11 -12.69 -37.29 -7.64
C SER A 11 -12.69 -36.34 -8.85
N ASP A 12 -12.98 -36.88 -10.03
CA ASP A 12 -13.06 -36.09 -11.26
C ASP A 12 -14.08 -34.95 -11.16
N GLU A 13 -15.18 -35.17 -10.46
CA GLU A 13 -16.22 -34.16 -10.21
C GLU A 13 -15.67 -32.97 -9.40
N VAL A 14 -14.91 -33.27 -8.33
CA VAL A 14 -14.27 -32.23 -7.49
C VAL A 14 -13.23 -31.46 -8.28
N VAL A 15 -12.42 -32.15 -9.11
CA VAL A 15 -11.43 -31.50 -9.98
C VAL A 15 -12.11 -30.55 -10.96
N ALA A 16 -13.18 -31.00 -11.62
CA ALA A 16 -13.91 -30.18 -12.58
C ALA A 16 -14.59 -28.96 -11.90
N ALA A 17 -15.13 -29.12 -10.70
CA ALA A 17 -15.69 -28.02 -9.93
C ALA A 17 -14.62 -27.01 -9.49
N ALA A 18 -13.47 -27.49 -9.03
CA ALA A 18 -12.33 -26.67 -8.64
C ALA A 18 -11.81 -25.86 -9.83
N ASP A 19 -11.67 -26.46 -11.01
CA ASP A 19 -11.21 -25.74 -12.21
C ASP A 19 -12.18 -24.63 -12.63
N ARG A 20 -13.50 -24.93 -12.64
CA ARG A 20 -14.52 -23.92 -12.95
C ARG A 20 -14.47 -22.75 -11.97
N LEU A 21 -14.33 -23.04 -10.68
CA LEU A 21 -14.25 -21.99 -9.65
C LEU A 21 -12.94 -21.21 -9.75
N ALA A 22 -11.82 -21.89 -9.97
CA ALA A 22 -10.51 -21.25 -10.12
C ALA A 22 -10.51 -20.27 -11.30
N GLY A 23 -11.08 -20.68 -12.45
CA GLY A 23 -11.23 -19.82 -13.62
C GLY A 23 -12.09 -18.58 -13.34
N ARG A 24 -13.21 -18.72 -12.61
CA ARG A 24 -14.05 -17.57 -12.21
C ARG A 24 -13.34 -16.61 -11.27
N LEU A 25 -12.48 -17.12 -10.38
CA LEU A 25 -11.74 -16.34 -9.40
C LEU A 25 -10.39 -15.83 -9.92
N GLY A 26 -10.05 -16.07 -11.20
CA GLY A 26 -8.77 -15.64 -11.77
C GLY A 26 -7.55 -16.32 -11.15
N THR A 27 -7.72 -17.49 -10.54
CA THR A 27 -6.63 -18.30 -9.94
C THR A 27 -6.47 -19.62 -10.68
N ASN A 28 -5.45 -20.41 -10.33
CA ASN A 28 -5.26 -21.75 -10.85
C ASN A 28 -5.69 -22.81 -9.82
N ARG A 29 -5.86 -24.07 -10.28
CA ARG A 29 -6.34 -25.19 -9.44
C ARG A 29 -5.55 -25.33 -8.14
N SER A 30 -4.22 -25.33 -8.22
CA SER A 30 -3.36 -25.48 -7.04
C SER A 30 -3.46 -24.28 -6.09
N GLY A 31 -3.63 -23.07 -6.62
CA GLY A 31 -3.90 -21.87 -5.84
C GLY A 31 -5.22 -21.95 -5.08
N LEU A 32 -6.32 -22.33 -5.76
CA LEU A 32 -7.63 -22.50 -5.15
C LEU A 32 -7.63 -23.59 -4.06
N ILE A 33 -7.09 -24.78 -4.38
CA ILE A 33 -7.05 -25.90 -3.42
C ILE A 33 -6.19 -25.54 -2.22
N ASN A 34 -5.02 -24.92 -2.45
CA ASN A 34 -4.18 -24.46 -1.35
C ASN A 34 -4.92 -23.45 -0.48
N HIS A 35 -5.68 -22.52 -1.07
CA HIS A 35 -6.48 -21.55 -0.30
C HIS A 35 -7.54 -22.23 0.57
N ILE A 36 -8.34 -23.13 -0.01
CA ILE A 36 -9.39 -23.86 0.72
C ILE A 36 -8.80 -24.69 1.87
N LEU A 37 -7.73 -25.45 1.61
CA LEU A 37 -7.10 -26.27 2.64
C LEU A 37 -6.49 -25.41 3.73
N ALA A 38 -5.87 -24.29 3.35
CA ALA A 38 -5.25 -23.39 4.29
C ALA A 38 -6.29 -22.67 5.16
N GLU A 39 -7.42 -22.26 4.60
CA GLU A 39 -8.57 -21.76 5.37
C GLU A 39 -9.11 -22.84 6.31
N TYR A 40 -9.37 -24.05 5.80
CA TYR A 40 -9.90 -25.17 6.57
C TYR A 40 -9.01 -25.56 7.76
N PHE A 41 -7.69 -25.57 7.56
CA PHE A 41 -6.72 -25.87 8.61
C PHE A 41 -6.29 -24.66 9.43
N SER A 42 -6.90 -23.48 9.21
CA SER A 42 -6.47 -22.21 9.83
C SER A 42 -4.98 -21.90 9.62
N CYS A 43 -4.41 -22.43 8.54
CA CYS A 43 -3.10 -22.04 8.05
C CYS A 43 -3.30 -20.71 7.30
N GLY A 44 -3.19 -19.56 7.98
CA GLY A 44 -3.41 -18.26 7.34
C GLY A 44 -2.70 -18.13 5.99
N THR A 45 -3.45 -17.94 4.91
CA THR A 45 -2.85 -17.70 3.59
C THR A 45 -2.37 -16.28 3.49
N HIS A 46 -1.28 -16.08 2.74
CA HIS A 46 -0.79 -14.73 2.46
C HIS A 46 -1.86 -13.91 1.73
N GLU A 47 -2.62 -14.55 0.81
CA GLU A 47 -3.71 -13.90 0.08
C GLU A 47 -4.88 -13.46 0.98
N SER A 48 -5.29 -14.27 1.97
CA SER A 48 -6.33 -13.85 2.94
C SER A 48 -5.84 -12.71 3.83
N ALA A 49 -4.61 -12.78 4.33
CA ALA A 49 -4.07 -11.77 5.23
C ALA A 49 -3.95 -10.39 4.54
N VAL A 50 -3.49 -10.37 3.28
CA VAL A 50 -3.40 -9.12 2.50
C VAL A 50 -4.78 -8.50 2.26
N ARG A 51 -5.80 -9.32 2.00
CA ARG A 51 -7.17 -8.85 1.80
C ARG A 51 -7.75 -8.23 3.06
N ASP A 52 -7.53 -8.84 4.21
CA ASP A 52 -7.99 -8.35 5.50
C ASP A 52 -7.29 -7.04 5.86
N ILE A 53 -5.96 -6.97 5.66
CA ILE A 53 -5.17 -5.75 5.83
C ILE A 53 -5.75 -4.61 4.97
N PHE A 54 -5.97 -4.83 3.67
CA PHE A 54 -6.47 -3.77 2.80
C PHE A 54 -7.89 -3.35 3.11
N SER A 55 -8.75 -4.26 3.54
CA SER A 55 -10.11 -3.92 3.96
C SER A 55 -10.09 -3.03 5.22
N ALA A 56 -9.22 -3.34 6.19
CA ALA A 56 -9.02 -2.47 7.36
C ALA A 56 -8.38 -1.12 6.99
N VAL A 57 -7.45 -1.08 6.03
CA VAL A 57 -6.87 0.19 5.52
C VAL A 57 -7.94 1.06 4.85
N GLU A 58 -8.85 0.46 4.08
CA GLU A 58 -9.98 1.17 3.46
C GLU A 58 -10.88 1.83 4.52
N GLU A 59 -11.22 1.11 5.59
CA GLU A 59 -12.02 1.65 6.69
C GLU A 59 -11.31 2.79 7.44
N LEU A 60 -10.01 2.63 7.71
CA LEU A 60 -9.22 3.61 8.47
C LEU A 60 -8.94 4.90 7.69
N LEU A 61 -8.81 4.83 6.36
CA LEU A 61 -8.47 5.99 5.54
C LEU A 61 -9.69 6.81 5.09
N GLY A 62 -10.91 6.30 5.29
CA GLY A 62 -12.16 7.05 5.18
C GLY A 62 -12.33 7.80 3.86
N ALA A 63 -12.48 9.13 3.91
CA ALA A 63 -12.85 10.04 2.81
C ALA A 63 -11.86 10.13 1.62
N ARG A 64 -10.79 9.32 1.59
CA ARG A 64 -9.93 9.17 0.40
C ARG A 64 -10.62 8.26 -0.60
N GLU A 65 -10.48 8.53 -1.90
CA GLU A 65 -10.90 7.55 -2.90
C GLU A 65 -9.94 6.36 -2.88
N VAL A 66 -10.33 5.30 -2.16
CA VAL A 66 -9.60 4.04 -2.09
C VAL A 66 -10.25 3.03 -3.02
N PHE A 67 -9.46 2.37 -3.86
CA PHE A 67 -9.95 1.33 -4.74
C PHE A 67 -8.89 0.25 -4.99
N ARG A 68 -9.35 -0.98 -5.19
CA ARG A 68 -8.51 -2.13 -5.54
C ARG A 68 -8.43 -2.27 -7.05
N VAL A 69 -7.25 -2.65 -7.55
CA VAL A 69 -7.08 -2.95 -8.98
C VAL A 69 -7.55 -4.38 -9.23
N SER A 70 -8.52 -4.56 -10.14
CA SER A 70 -9.04 -5.89 -10.49
C SER A 70 -7.92 -6.82 -10.95
N GLY A 71 -7.82 -8.02 -10.36
CA GLY A 71 -6.80 -9.02 -10.68
C GLY A 71 -5.46 -8.83 -9.98
N ALA A 72 -5.31 -7.83 -9.10
CA ALA A 72 -4.13 -7.61 -8.28
C ALA A 72 -4.49 -7.60 -6.79
N ASP A 73 -4.71 -8.78 -6.20
CA ASP A 73 -5.03 -8.94 -4.77
C ASP A 73 -3.95 -8.39 -3.82
N SER A 74 -2.77 -8.08 -4.35
CA SER A 74 -1.62 -7.53 -3.63
C SER A 74 -1.47 -6.01 -3.72
N ARG A 75 -2.38 -5.28 -4.39
CA ARG A 75 -2.22 -3.83 -4.63
C ARG A 75 -3.46 -3.01 -4.25
N LEU A 76 -3.26 -2.02 -3.39
CA LEU A 76 -4.23 -0.99 -3.03
C LEU A 76 -3.85 0.33 -3.70
N CYS A 77 -4.82 1.01 -4.32
CA CYS A 77 -4.64 2.34 -4.91
C CYS A 77 -5.47 3.36 -4.15
N LEU A 78 -4.89 4.54 -3.92
CA LEU A 78 -5.57 5.64 -3.25
C LEU A 78 -5.36 6.94 -4.01
N ARG A 79 -6.31 7.86 -3.87
CA ARG A 79 -6.20 9.21 -4.41
C ARG A 79 -6.55 10.24 -3.35
N SER A 80 -5.86 11.36 -3.40
CA SER A 80 -6.24 12.56 -2.66
C SER A 80 -6.16 13.79 -3.56
N ALA A 81 -7.04 14.75 -3.31
CA ALA A 81 -6.91 16.08 -3.88
C ALA A 81 -5.83 16.87 -3.11
N LEU A 82 -4.99 17.57 -3.85
CA LEU A 82 -4.03 18.53 -3.31
C LEU A 82 -4.60 19.93 -3.50
N ASP A 83 -4.67 20.73 -2.43
CA ASP A 83 -5.09 22.12 -2.52
C ASP A 83 -3.95 22.97 -3.10
N TYR A 84 -3.90 22.99 -4.42
CA TYR A 84 -2.96 23.74 -5.24
C TYR A 84 -3.61 23.92 -6.61
N LYS A 85 -3.34 25.02 -7.31
CA LYS A 85 -3.88 25.40 -8.63
C LYS A 85 -4.56 24.24 -9.41
N TYR A 86 -5.88 24.32 -9.58
CA TYR A 86 -6.73 23.33 -10.26
C TYR A 86 -6.92 21.98 -9.54
N ASN A 87 -6.65 21.92 -8.23
CA ASN A 87 -6.86 20.76 -7.35
C ASN A 87 -6.32 19.44 -7.93
N PRO A 88 -5.01 19.35 -8.23
CA PRO A 88 -4.44 18.19 -8.86
C PRO A 88 -4.56 16.97 -7.95
N THR A 89 -4.71 15.79 -8.56
CA THR A 89 -4.90 14.53 -7.83
C THR A 89 -3.56 13.83 -7.63
N VAL A 90 -3.23 13.55 -6.37
CA VAL A 90 -2.07 12.74 -5.98
C VAL A 90 -2.50 11.28 -5.94
N HIS A 91 -1.68 10.41 -6.51
CA HIS A 91 -1.90 8.99 -6.56
C HIS A 91 -0.98 8.28 -5.58
N TYR A 92 -1.56 7.35 -4.82
CA TYR A 92 -0.84 6.48 -3.92
C TYR A 92 -1.05 5.03 -4.31
N THR A 93 -0.06 4.21 -4.01
CA THR A 93 -0.14 2.76 -4.13
C THR A 93 0.48 2.13 -2.89
N VAL A 94 -0.18 1.11 -2.35
CA VAL A 94 0.42 0.16 -1.41
C VAL A 94 0.41 -1.22 -2.06
N GLU A 95 1.59 -1.81 -2.23
CA GLU A 95 1.73 -3.19 -2.68
C GLU A 95 2.25 -4.05 -1.55
N LEU A 96 1.62 -5.21 -1.32
CA LEU A 96 2.05 -6.18 -0.31
C LEU A 96 2.45 -7.49 -0.99
N THR A 97 3.69 -7.90 -0.79
CA THR A 97 4.24 -9.14 -1.34
C THR A 97 4.85 -10.01 -0.24
N ALA A 98 5.18 -11.26 -0.56
CA ALA A 98 5.85 -12.17 0.38
C ALA A 98 7.24 -11.68 0.83
N GLY A 99 7.82 -10.71 0.11
CA GLY A 99 9.09 -10.06 0.42
C GLY A 99 8.97 -8.77 1.24
N GLY A 100 7.74 -8.32 1.54
CA GLY A 100 7.46 -7.05 2.20
C GLY A 100 6.52 -6.16 1.39
N GLY A 101 6.31 -4.94 1.88
CA GLY A 101 5.44 -3.96 1.24
C GLY A 101 6.20 -2.83 0.54
N GLU A 102 5.58 -2.19 -0.44
CA GLU A 102 6.04 -0.92 -1.02
C GLU A 102 4.89 0.09 -1.02
N PHE A 103 5.10 1.25 -0.42
CA PHE A 103 4.29 2.44 -0.63
C PHE A 103 4.91 3.28 -1.75
N ARG A 104 4.07 3.81 -2.64
CA ARG A 104 4.46 4.75 -3.69
C ARG A 104 3.50 5.92 -3.73
N ALA A 105 4.02 7.13 -3.90
CA ALA A 105 3.26 8.34 -4.16
C ALA A 105 3.76 9.02 -5.44
N TYR A 106 2.84 9.50 -6.28
CA TYR A 106 3.20 10.25 -7.49
C TYR A 106 2.08 11.20 -7.91
N LEU A 107 2.45 12.23 -8.66
CA LEU A 107 1.53 13.20 -9.23
C LEU A 107 1.77 13.30 -10.75
N ARG A 108 0.72 13.12 -11.55
CA ARG A 108 0.81 13.33 -13.00
C ARG A 108 0.53 14.79 -13.32
N THR A 109 1.57 15.54 -13.68
CA THR A 109 1.44 16.94 -14.08
C THR A 109 2.53 17.35 -15.07
N GLN A 110 2.22 18.32 -15.92
CA GLN A 110 3.20 19.02 -16.77
C GLN A 110 3.61 20.38 -16.18
N ASN A 111 3.01 20.78 -15.05
CA ASN A 111 3.35 22.05 -14.39
C ASN A 111 4.71 21.92 -13.69
N THR A 112 5.73 22.54 -14.26
CA THR A 112 7.12 22.49 -13.76
C THR A 112 7.26 23.01 -12.33
N LEU A 113 6.51 24.04 -11.96
CA LEU A 113 6.56 24.61 -10.61
C LEU A 113 5.96 23.64 -9.58
N LEU A 114 4.84 22.99 -9.93
CA LEU A 114 4.26 21.94 -9.10
C LEU A 114 5.20 20.74 -8.94
N LEU A 115 5.86 20.32 -10.04
CA LEU A 115 6.88 19.26 -9.97
C LEU A 115 8.04 19.65 -9.03
N LEU A 116 8.48 20.91 -9.06
CA LEU A 116 9.54 21.39 -8.18
C LEU A 116 9.13 21.30 -6.70
N TYR A 117 7.93 21.79 -6.35
CA TYR A 117 7.42 21.72 -4.97
C TYR A 117 7.21 20.29 -4.51
N MET A 118 6.65 19.42 -5.36
CA MET A 118 6.48 18.00 -5.05
C MET A 118 7.83 17.30 -4.80
N ASN A 119 8.83 17.55 -5.64
CA ASN A 119 10.17 16.99 -5.47
C ASN A 119 10.83 17.49 -4.18
N ALA A 120 10.68 18.78 -3.85
CA ALA A 120 11.19 19.33 -2.61
C ALA A 120 10.55 18.65 -1.39
N PHE A 121 9.22 18.48 -1.41
CA PHE A 121 8.50 17.72 -0.39
C PHE A 121 8.98 16.26 -0.29
N PHE A 122 9.11 15.54 -1.41
CA PHE A 122 9.57 14.15 -1.40
C PHE A 122 10.98 13.99 -0.85
N ARG A 123 11.89 14.93 -1.15
CA ARG A 123 13.24 14.93 -0.60
C ARG A 123 13.24 15.21 0.91
N LEU A 124 12.43 16.16 1.37
CA LEU A 124 12.25 16.44 2.79
C LEU A 124 11.69 15.21 3.52
N TRP A 125 10.63 14.58 2.99
CA TRP A 125 10.07 13.39 3.61
C TRP A 125 11.08 12.23 3.63
N THR A 126 11.82 12.02 2.54
CA THR A 126 12.87 10.99 2.46
C THR A 126 13.96 11.20 3.52
N SER A 127 14.36 12.45 3.78
CA SER A 127 15.40 12.73 4.78
C SER A 127 14.94 12.46 6.22
N LEU A 128 13.64 12.56 6.48
CA LEU A 128 13.04 12.26 7.78
C LEU A 128 12.77 10.75 7.98
N ASP A 129 12.34 10.07 6.93
CA ASP A 129 11.87 8.68 6.97
C ASP A 129 13.01 7.64 6.82
N GLY A 130 14.17 8.06 6.29
CA GLY A 130 15.41 7.30 6.35
C GLY A 130 15.60 6.26 5.24
N ALA A 131 16.42 5.24 5.52
CA ALA A 131 17.01 4.35 4.51
C ALA A 131 16.00 3.46 3.74
N GLY A 132 14.77 3.33 4.23
CA GLY A 132 13.68 2.60 3.56
C GLY A 132 13.01 3.40 2.44
N SER A 133 13.32 4.70 2.32
CA SER A 133 12.61 5.64 1.48
C SER A 133 13.51 6.26 0.41
N ARG A 134 12.91 6.57 -0.75
CA ARG A 134 13.61 7.16 -1.88
C ARG A 134 12.69 8.09 -2.67
N CYS A 135 13.27 9.17 -3.17
CA CYS A 135 12.71 10.00 -4.22
C CYS A 135 13.24 9.47 -5.57
N GLY A 136 12.37 8.98 -6.43
CA GLY A 136 12.70 8.49 -7.77
C GLY A 136 13.02 9.61 -8.75
N GLU A 137 13.78 9.30 -9.79
CA GLU A 137 14.10 10.23 -10.89
C GLU A 137 12.87 10.62 -11.71
N ASP A 138 11.83 9.79 -11.69
CA ASP A 138 10.53 10.02 -12.31
C ASP A 138 9.64 11.00 -11.53
N GLY A 139 10.15 11.58 -10.44
CA GLY A 139 9.39 12.45 -9.56
C GLY A 139 8.35 11.69 -8.74
N SER A 140 8.56 10.39 -8.49
CA SER A 140 7.78 9.61 -7.53
C SER A 140 8.49 9.50 -6.18
N PHE A 141 7.73 9.27 -5.12
CA PHE A 141 8.25 8.84 -3.83
C PHE A 141 7.95 7.36 -3.64
N SER A 142 8.88 6.61 -3.04
CA SER A 142 8.60 5.24 -2.61
C SER A 142 9.27 4.90 -1.29
N ARG A 143 8.60 4.07 -0.50
CA ARG A 143 9.06 3.54 0.78
C ARG A 143 8.83 2.04 0.84
N ARG A 144 9.83 1.29 1.29
CA ARG A 144 9.67 -0.13 1.60
C ARG A 144 9.18 -0.32 3.03
N PHE A 145 8.16 -1.15 3.20
CA PHE A 145 7.73 -1.67 4.48
C PHE A 145 8.48 -2.96 4.79
N ALA A 146 8.64 -3.24 6.09
CA ALA A 146 9.19 -4.48 6.57
C ALA A 146 8.40 -5.71 6.05
N ARG A 147 9.05 -6.86 6.11
CA ARG A 147 8.45 -8.12 5.65
C ARG A 147 7.25 -8.48 6.53
N ILE A 148 6.09 -8.66 5.91
CA ILE A 148 4.90 -9.21 6.58
C ILE A 148 5.05 -10.73 6.67
N THR A 149 4.94 -11.25 7.87
CA THR A 149 5.02 -12.66 8.23
C THR A 149 3.66 -13.16 8.71
N ALA A 150 3.45 -14.48 8.73
CA ALA A 150 2.21 -15.08 9.24
C ALA A 150 1.99 -14.86 10.75
N LYS A 151 2.98 -14.31 11.47
CA LYS A 151 2.87 -13.94 12.89
C LYS A 151 2.40 -12.49 13.09
N ASP A 152 2.45 -11.68 12.04
CA ASP A 152 2.03 -10.29 12.13
C ASP A 152 0.52 -10.22 12.21
N ASP A 153 0.04 -9.40 13.13
CA ASP A 153 -1.38 -9.10 13.27
C ASP A 153 -1.82 -8.26 12.05
N PRO A 154 -2.76 -8.78 11.22
CA PRO A 154 -3.28 -8.06 10.07
C PRO A 154 -3.81 -6.66 10.44
N GLN A 155 -4.47 -6.53 11.59
CA GLN A 155 -5.07 -5.27 12.02
C GLN A 155 -3.99 -4.23 12.36
N LYS A 156 -2.97 -4.62 13.13
CA LYS A 156 -1.84 -3.74 13.44
C LYS A 156 -1.04 -3.36 12.19
N THR A 157 -0.97 -4.27 11.23
CA THR A 157 -0.31 -3.99 9.93
C THR A 157 -1.11 -2.95 9.15
N ALA A 158 -2.43 -3.09 9.11
CA ALA A 158 -3.33 -2.11 8.49
C ALA A 158 -3.25 -0.75 9.17
N GLU A 159 -3.22 -0.71 10.52
CA GLU A 159 -3.06 0.52 11.30
C GLU A 159 -1.75 1.23 10.94
N ARG A 160 -0.61 0.53 10.93
CA ARG A 160 0.70 1.10 10.56
C ARG A 160 0.72 1.65 9.14
N ILE A 161 0.14 0.92 8.18
CA ILE A 161 0.05 1.37 6.79
C ILE A 161 -0.82 2.62 6.70
N SER A 162 -1.98 2.61 7.36
CA SER A 162 -2.93 3.73 7.32
C SER A 162 -2.39 4.98 8.00
N GLU A 163 -1.74 4.82 9.16
CA GLU A 163 -1.06 5.89 9.89
C GLU A 163 0.03 6.52 9.01
N TYR A 164 0.85 5.69 8.37
CA TYR A 164 1.90 6.17 7.46
C TYR A 164 1.34 6.91 6.24
N VAL A 165 0.39 6.31 5.51
CA VAL A 165 -0.24 6.93 4.32
C VAL A 165 -0.96 8.22 4.71
N GLY A 166 -1.65 8.21 5.85
CA GLY A 166 -2.37 9.34 6.39
C GLY A 166 -1.45 10.50 6.77
N ALA A 167 -0.34 10.21 7.45
CA ALA A 167 0.66 11.20 7.82
C ALA A 167 1.35 11.78 6.58
N PHE A 168 1.70 10.94 5.60
CA PHE A 168 2.32 11.39 4.34
C PHE A 168 1.42 12.38 3.60
N ASP A 169 0.15 12.03 3.38
CA ASP A 169 -0.82 12.89 2.68
C ASP A 169 -1.10 14.18 3.47
N SER A 170 -1.20 14.09 4.80
CA SER A 170 -1.45 15.27 5.65
C SER A 170 -0.25 16.22 5.66
N ALA A 171 0.98 15.68 5.75
CA ALA A 171 2.21 16.47 5.70
C ALA A 171 2.41 17.12 4.35
N MET A 172 2.10 16.41 3.26
CA MET A 172 2.12 16.97 1.91
C MET A 172 1.15 18.14 1.79
N LYS A 173 -0.09 17.99 2.27
CA LYS A 173 -1.08 19.08 2.24
C LYS A 173 -0.65 20.27 3.09
N ALA A 174 -0.11 20.03 4.28
CA ALA A 174 0.41 21.08 5.15
C ALA A 174 1.59 21.83 4.51
N TYR A 175 2.51 21.10 3.86
CA TYR A 175 3.61 21.69 3.10
C TYR A 175 3.11 22.62 1.99
N PHE A 176 2.10 22.19 1.23
CA PHE A 176 1.51 22.98 0.15
C PHE A 176 0.69 24.18 0.65
N ALA A 177 0.08 24.08 1.83
CA ALA A 177 -0.64 25.19 2.47
C ALA A 177 0.31 26.30 2.97
N SER A 178 1.60 26.03 3.10
CA SER A 178 2.60 26.96 3.63
C SER A 178 3.74 27.25 2.65
N LEU A 179 3.51 27.15 1.34
CA LEU A 179 4.55 27.39 0.31
C LEU A 179 5.19 28.79 0.39
N ASP A 180 4.48 29.77 0.93
CA ASP A 180 4.98 31.14 1.09
C ASP A 180 5.96 31.30 2.26
N ASP A 181 6.01 30.34 3.18
CA ASP A 181 6.95 30.29 4.31
C ASP A 181 7.58 28.91 4.44
N ALA A 182 8.79 28.77 3.88
CA ALA A 182 9.54 27.53 3.89
C ALA A 182 9.83 27.00 5.31
N ALA A 183 10.03 27.88 6.30
CA ALA A 183 10.33 27.46 7.66
C ALA A 183 9.09 26.83 8.31
N THR A 184 7.93 27.46 8.13
CA THR A 184 6.64 26.91 8.60
C THR A 184 6.28 25.61 7.88
N ALA A 185 6.43 25.56 6.56
CA ALA A 185 6.17 24.34 5.78
C ALA A 185 7.03 23.16 6.25
N GLU A 186 8.32 23.38 6.48
CA GLU A 186 9.24 22.35 6.95
C GLU A 186 8.93 21.91 8.39
N ALA A 187 8.58 22.86 9.27
CA ALA A 187 8.20 22.58 10.65
C ALA A 187 6.95 21.71 10.73
N GLU A 188 5.91 21.99 9.93
CA GLU A 188 4.69 21.18 9.90
C GLU A 188 4.95 19.76 9.40
N VAL A 189 5.78 19.59 8.36
CA VAL A 189 6.16 18.26 7.87
C VAL A 189 6.90 17.47 8.95
N ARG A 190 7.86 18.10 9.65
CA ARG A 190 8.58 17.46 10.76
C ARG A 190 7.66 17.10 11.92
N ARG A 191 6.74 17.98 12.28
CA ARG A 191 5.76 17.76 13.35
C ARG A 191 4.87 16.56 13.04
N ILE A 192 4.35 16.47 11.83
CA ILE A 192 3.50 15.36 11.39
C ILE A 192 4.32 14.06 11.31
N HIS A 193 5.51 14.10 10.71
CA HIS A 193 6.40 12.94 10.66
C HIS A 193 6.78 12.44 12.06
N GLY A 194 7.08 13.34 13.01
CA GLY A 194 7.44 12.99 14.38
C GLY A 194 6.31 12.31 15.18
N SER A 195 5.07 12.38 14.70
CA SER A 195 3.94 11.65 15.30
C SER A 195 3.87 10.19 14.88
N LEU A 196 4.57 9.80 13.80
CA LEU A 196 4.68 8.41 13.38
C LEU A 196 5.45 7.63 14.44
N LYS A 197 4.82 6.60 15.00
CA LYS A 197 5.53 5.63 15.81
C LYS A 197 6.51 4.89 14.91
N THR A 198 7.80 5.19 15.03
CA THR A 198 8.89 4.42 14.41
C THR A 198 8.94 3.04 15.05
N GLY A 199 8.01 2.17 14.67
CA GLY A 199 8.07 0.75 14.95
C GLY A 199 8.90 0.08 13.86
N ASP A 200 10.21 0.00 14.10
CA ASP A 200 11.04 -1.06 13.53
C ASP A 200 10.68 -2.40 14.18
#